data_AF-A0A942P9B5-F1
#
_entry.id   AF-A0A942P9B5-F1
#
_cell.length_a   1.000
_cell.length_b   1.000
_cell.length_c   1.000
_cell.angle_alpha   90.00
_cell.angle_beta   90.00
_cell.angle_gamma   90.00
#
_symmetry.space_group_name_H-M   'P 1'
#
loop_
_entity.id
_entity.type
_entity.pdbx_description
1 polymer ?
#
loop_
_entity_poly.entity_id
_entity_poly.type
_entity_poly.pdbx_seq_one_letter_code
_entity_poly.pdbx_strand_id
1 'polypeptide(L)' 'MLFERRYHPSTDPDSEFSRVLAGGDVSTSGVMVTPESALRVSAWLACVRIISETAGSLPFITYKRL' A
#
# COMPACT_ATOMS: atom_id res chain seq x y z
N MET A 1 -9.29 13.41 21.18
CA MET A 1 -9.54 11.96 21.39
C MET A 1 -8.66 11.21 20.42
N LEU A 2 -7.54 10.63 20.90
CA LEU A 2 -6.48 10.06 20.08
C LEU A 2 -6.58 8.53 20.14
N PHE A 3 -7.56 7.98 19.42
CA PHE A 3 -7.75 6.53 19.27
C PHE A 3 -6.77 6.04 18.21
N GLU A 4 -5.56 5.73 18.64
CA GLU A 4 -4.54 5.11 17.82
C GLU A 4 -4.89 3.63 17.70
N ARG A 5 -5.51 3.25 16.58
CA ARG A 5 -5.77 1.84 16.26
C ARG A 5 -4.41 1.17 16.07
N ARG A 6 -3.97 0.39 17.05
CA ARG A 6 -2.79 -0.46 16.91
C ARG A 6 -3.08 -1.44 15.78
N TYR A 7 -2.29 -1.37 14.72
CA TYR A 7 -2.28 -2.37 13.67
C TYR A 7 -1.99 -3.72 14.32
N HIS A 8 -2.99 -4.61 14.37
CA HIS A 8 -2.83 -5.93 14.96
C HIS A 8 -2.32 -6.86 13.86
N PRO A 9 -1.13 -7.44 13.98
CA PRO A 9 -0.48 -8.19 12.90
C PRO A 9 -1.17 -9.53 12.56
N SER A 10 -2.28 -9.87 13.22
CA SER A 10 -3.09 -11.05 12.91
C SER A 10 -4.28 -10.76 12.00
N THR A 11 -4.40 -9.56 11.42
CA THR A 11 -5.36 -9.35 10.34
C THR A 11 -4.89 -10.16 9.14
N ASP A 12 -5.74 -11.09 8.72
CA ASP A 12 -5.40 -12.08 7.71
C ASP A 12 -4.97 -11.37 6.41
N PRO A 13 -3.82 -11.73 5.80
CA PRO A 13 -3.23 -10.99 4.69
C PRO A 13 -4.09 -10.98 3.42
N ASP A 14 -5.01 -11.93 3.28
CA ASP A 14 -6.02 -12.02 2.21
C ASP A 14 -7.08 -10.92 2.33
N SER A 15 -7.44 -10.50 3.55
CA SER A 15 -8.42 -9.43 3.78
C SER A 15 -7.87 -8.04 3.43
N GLU A 16 -6.58 -7.80 3.59
CA GLU A 16 -5.95 -6.52 3.21
C GLU A 16 -5.74 -6.44 1.70
N PHE A 17 -5.26 -7.51 1.08
CA PHE A 17 -5.11 -7.55 -0.38
C PHE A 17 -6.45 -7.41 -1.10
N SER A 18 -7.52 -8.04 -0.58
CA SER A 18 -8.87 -7.90 -1.14
C SER A 18 -9.43 -6.49 -1.00
N ARG A 19 -9.14 -5.75 0.07
CA ARG A 19 -9.53 -4.32 0.19
C ARG A 19 -8.80 -3.43 -0.80
N VAL A 20 -7.51 -3.68 -1.01
CA VAL A 20 -6.71 -2.99 -2.03
C VAL A 20 -7.28 -3.28 -3.43
N LEU A 21 -7.63 -4.54 -3.72
CA LEU A 21 -8.28 -4.94 -4.98
C LEU A 21 -9.70 -4.40 -5.13
N ALA A 22 -10.43 -4.22 -4.03
CA ALA A 22 -11.78 -3.65 -3.99
C ALA A 22 -11.80 -2.11 -4.10
N GLY A 23 -10.63 -1.46 -4.18
CA GLY A 23 -10.51 -0.05 -4.54
C GLY A 23 -10.17 0.92 -3.39
N GLY A 24 -9.86 0.43 -2.19
CA GLY A 24 -9.39 1.28 -1.08
C GLY A 24 -9.88 0.87 0.31
N ASP A 25 -9.49 1.65 1.32
CA ASP A 25 -9.94 1.48 2.72
C ASP A 25 -10.43 2.81 3.32
N VAL A 26 -11.20 2.74 4.40
CA VAL A 26 -11.80 3.90 5.07
C VAL A 26 -10.80 4.49 6.09
N SER A 27 -10.53 5.79 5.98
CA SER A 27 -9.67 6.51 6.92
C SER A 27 -10.35 6.68 8.28
N THR A 28 -9.58 7.06 9.30
CA THR A 28 -10.11 7.41 10.63
C THR A 28 -11.12 8.56 10.57
N SER A 29 -11.02 9.46 9.58
CA SER A 29 -11.99 10.53 9.36
C SER A 29 -13.22 10.09 8.56
N GLY A 30 -13.36 8.79 8.27
CA GLY A 30 -14.47 8.22 7.51
C GLY A 30 -14.37 8.42 5.99
N VAL A 31 -13.24 8.94 5.49
CA VAL A 31 -13.05 9.21 4.06
C VAL A 31 -12.45 7.97 3.40
N MET A 32 -13.04 7.52 2.29
CA MET A 32 -12.49 6.43 1.51
C MET A 32 -11.17 6.87 0.86
N VAL A 33 -10.11 6.11 1.12
CA VAL A 33 -8.78 6.33 0.57
C VAL A 33 -8.57 5.35 -0.58
N THR A 34 -8.63 5.86 -1.80
CA THR A 34 -8.29 5.14 -3.02
C THR A 34 -6.83 5.41 -3.42
N PRO A 35 -6.20 4.57 -4.26
CA PRO A 35 -4.84 4.82 -4.76
C PRO A 35 -4.68 6.19 -5.41
N GLU A 36 -5.68 6.64 -6.18
CA GLU A 36 -5.68 7.94 -6.85
C GLU A 36 -5.74 9.10 -5.86
N SER A 37 -6.52 8.95 -4.78
CA SER A 37 -6.59 9.94 -3.71
C SER A 37 -5.30 10.01 -2.89
N ALA A 38 -4.67 8.85 -2.63
CA ALA A 38 -3.43 8.75 -1.87
C ALA A 38 -2.26 9.40 -2.63
N LEU A 39 -2.16 9.20 -3.95
CA LEU A 39 -1.12 9.78 -4.79
C LEU A 39 -1.17 11.31 -4.90
N ARG A 40 -2.28 11.96 -4.49
CA ARG A 40 -2.36 13.44 -4.39
C ARG A 40 -1.57 13.99 -3.20
N VAL A 41 -1.20 13.14 -2.23
CA VAL A 41 -0.41 13.54 -1.07
C VAL A 41 1.08 13.41 -1.40
N SER A 42 1.84 14.50 -1.27
CA SER A 42 3.26 14.54 -1.65
C SER A 42 4.12 13.52 -0.90
N ALA A 43 3.85 13.33 0.40
CA ALA A 43 4.55 12.32 1.21
C ALA A 43 4.33 10.91 0.67
N TRP A 44 3.10 10.56 0.31
CA TRP A 44 2.78 9.25 -0.27
C TRP A 44 3.45 9.07 -1.63
N LEU A 45 3.35 10.08 -2.50
CA LEU A 45 3.96 10.06 -3.82
C LEU A 45 5.49 9.91 -3.76
N ALA A 46 6.16 10.58 -2.83
CA ALA A 46 7.60 10.43 -2.63
C ALA A 46 7.98 9.01 -2.21
N CYS A 47 7.25 8.41 -1.26
CA CYS A 47 7.49 7.04 -0.82
C CYS A 47 7.28 6.02 -1.94
N VAL A 48 6.13 6.11 -2.64
CA VAL A 48 5.82 5.23 -3.77
C VAL A 48 6.89 5.34 -4.84
N ARG A 49 7.34 6.55 -5.17
CA ARG A 49 8.39 6.77 -6.15
C ARG A 49 9.69 6.08 -5.80
N ILE A 50 10.17 6.20 -4.56
CA ILE A 50 11.40 5.53 -4.10
C ILE A 50 11.26 4.01 -4.23
N ILE A 51 10.12 3.45 -3.81
CA ILE A 51 9.86 2.00 -3.89
C ILE A 51 9.81 1.55 -5.36
N SER A 52 9.15 2.30 -6.23
CA SER A 52 9.02 1.95 -7.64
C SER A 52 10.34 2.09 -8.41
N GLU A 53 11.13 3.13 -8.15
CA GLU A 53 12.46 3.31 -8.76
C GLU A 53 13.41 2.20 -8.31
N THR A 54 13.40 1.88 -7.01
CA THR A 54 14.22 0.78 -6.50
C THR A 54 13.79 -0.55 -7.11
N ALA A 55 12.49 -0.90 -7.08
CA ALA A 55 11.97 -2.13 -7.67
C ALA A 55 12.26 -2.23 -9.18
N GLY A 56 12.14 -1.13 -9.92
CA GLY A 56 12.44 -1.07 -11.35
C GLY A 56 13.94 -1.13 -11.67
N SER A 57 14.81 -0.79 -10.71
CA SER A 57 16.27 -0.88 -10.87
C SER A 57 16.81 -2.30 -10.76
N LEU A 58 16.06 -3.24 -10.16
CA LEU A 58 16.50 -4.62 -10.09
C LEU A 58 16.46 -5.24 -11.50
N PRO A 59 17.56 -5.87 -11.96
CA PRO A 59 17.49 -6.68 -13.15
C PRO A 59 16.52 -7.83 -12.87
N PHE A 60 15.47 -7.97 -13.68
CA PHE A 60 14.59 -9.13 -13.64
C PHE A 60 15.36 -10.36 -14.14
N ILE A 61 16.20 -10.91 -13.27
CA ILE A 61 16.88 -12.17 -13.51
C ILE A 61 15.79 -13.23 -13.51
N THR A 62 15.36 -13.65 -14.69
CA THR A 62 14.50 -14.82 -14.87
C THR A 62 15.32 -16.06 -14.53
N TYR A 63 15.55 -16.29 -13.24
CA TYR A 63 16.21 -17.50 -12.79
C TYR A 63 15.27 -18.68 -13.04
N LYS A 64 15.49 -19.35 -14.18
CA LYS A 64 14.91 -20.65 -14.46
C LYS A 64 15.82 -21.69 -13.81
N ARG A 65 15.41 -22.24 -12.66
CA ARG A 65 16.00 -23.52 -12.21
C ARG A 65 15.64 -24.57 -13.25
N LEU A 66 16.66 -25.13 -13.90
CA LEU A 66 16.57 -26.39 -14.63
C LEU A 66 16.47 -27.55 -13.64
#